data_AF-A0AA96TM32-F1
#
_entry.id   AF-A0AA96TM32-F1
#
_cell.length_a   1.000
_cell.length_b   1.000
_cell.length_c   1.000
_cell.angle_alpha   90.00
_cell.angle_beta   90.00
_cell.angle_gamma   90.00
#
_symmetry.space_group_name_H-M   'P 1'
#
loop_
_entity.id
_entity.type
_entity.pdbx_description
1 polymer ?
#
loop_
_entity_poly.entity_id
_entity_poly.type
_entity_poly.pdbx_seq_one_letter_code
_entity_poly.pdbx_strand_id
1 'polypeptide(L)'
;MTIPAFTDRSPADQYLVLRIAARDRVGLESLAALPAHELDRLLPGVRAIYQHRESLAGALLAHGGIDPASPEYQAAAAQASDLLARVDRIGAGHAA
;
A
#
# COMPACT_ATOMS: atom_id res chain seq x y z
N MET A 1 -9.93 8.27 -14.33
CA MET A 1 -8.76 8.83 -15.03
C MET A 1 -7.54 8.04 -14.60
N THR A 2 -6.92 7.30 -15.51
CA THR A 2 -5.65 6.59 -15.25
C THR A 2 -4.52 7.57 -15.55
N ILE A 3 -3.67 7.89 -14.58
CA ILE A 3 -2.51 8.78 -14.77
C ILE A 3 -1.33 7.89 -15.19
N PRO A 4 -0.88 7.90 -16.47
CA PRO A 4 0.14 6.94 -16.95
C PRO A 4 1.44 7.03 -16.15
N ALA A 5 1.88 8.26 -15.85
CA ALA A 5 3.07 8.54 -15.05
C ALA A 5 2.98 8.04 -13.60
N PHE A 6 1.78 7.74 -13.11
CA PHE A 6 1.56 7.11 -11.80
C PHE A 6 1.61 5.58 -11.92
N THR A 7 0.94 5.00 -12.92
CA THR A 7 0.84 3.55 -13.10
C THR A 7 2.19 2.89 -13.43
N ASP A 8 3.08 3.61 -14.14
CA ASP A 8 4.40 3.09 -14.54
C ASP A 8 5.44 3.10 -13.41
N ARG A 9 5.08 3.65 -12.24
CA ARG A 9 5.98 3.75 -11.09
C ARG A 9 6.07 2.44 -10.31
N SER A 10 7.14 2.29 -9.53
CA SER A 10 7.25 1.20 -8.56
C SER A 10 6.08 1.24 -7.55
N PRO A 11 5.63 0.10 -7.00
CA PRO A 11 4.57 0.10 -5.97
C PRO A 11 4.90 0.97 -4.76
N ALA A 12 6.18 1.08 -4.40
CA ALA A 12 6.63 1.95 -3.32
C ALA A 12 6.44 3.43 -3.67
N ASP A 13 6.80 3.85 -4.89
CA ASP A 13 6.57 5.22 -5.35
C ASP A 13 5.08 5.55 -5.45
N GLN A 14 4.26 4.63 -5.97
CA GLN A 14 2.82 4.78 -6.02
C GLN A 14 2.24 5.00 -4.61
N TYR A 15 2.68 4.19 -3.65
CA TYR A 15 2.31 4.35 -2.25
C TYR A 15 2.72 5.72 -1.70
N LEU A 16 3.97 6.15 -1.90
CA LEU A 16 4.43 7.46 -1.43
C LEU A 16 3.60 8.61 -2.03
N VAL A 17 3.33 8.57 -3.34
CA VAL A 17 2.49 9.58 -4.02
C VAL A 17 1.09 9.65 -3.40
N LEU A 18 0.42 8.51 -3.23
CA LEU A 18 -0.91 8.46 -2.61
C LEU A 18 -0.89 8.98 -1.17
N ARG A 19 0.14 8.64 -0.40
CA ARG A 19 0.29 9.07 0.99
C ARG A 19 0.54 10.57 1.11
N ILE A 20 1.36 11.16 0.23
CA ILE A 20 1.60 12.60 0.19
C ILE A 20 0.34 13.33 -0.25
N ALA A 21 -0.33 12.84 -1.30
CA ALA A 21 -1.58 13.42 -1.79
C ALA A 21 -2.66 13.47 -0.70
N ALA A 22 -2.81 12.38 0.06
CA ALA A 22 -3.76 12.31 1.17
C ALA A 22 -3.37 13.23 2.35
N ARG A 23 -2.08 13.31 2.69
CA ARG A 23 -1.57 14.13 3.81
C ARG A 23 -1.66 15.63 3.51
N ASP A 24 -1.18 16.03 2.33
CA ASP A 24 -0.90 17.43 1.99
C ASP A 24 -1.96 18.03 1.06
N ARG A 25 -2.97 17.23 0.66
CA ARG A 25 -4.05 17.61 -0.28
C ARG A 25 -3.53 18.14 -1.62
N VAL A 26 -2.42 17.58 -2.08
CA VAL A 26 -1.78 17.91 -3.37
C VAL A 26 -2.29 16.96 -4.46
N GLY A 27 -2.43 17.48 -5.69
CA GLY A 27 -2.86 16.69 -6.83
C GLY A 27 -1.88 15.56 -7.20
N LEU A 28 -2.43 14.40 -7.57
CA LEU A 28 -1.65 13.21 -7.91
C LEU A 28 -0.73 13.42 -9.12
N GLU A 29 -1.16 14.19 -10.12
CA GLU A 29 -0.37 14.45 -11.32
C GLU A 29 0.95 15.17 -11.01
N SER A 30 0.90 16.21 -10.17
CA SER A 30 2.08 16.97 -9.77
C SER A 30 3.08 16.11 -9.00
N LEU A 31 2.58 15.24 -8.12
CA LEU A 31 3.42 14.31 -7.36
C LEU A 31 3.96 13.17 -8.23
N ALA A 32 3.17 12.69 -9.18
CA ALA A 32 3.57 11.65 -10.13
C ALA A 32 4.60 12.14 -11.17
N ALA A 33 4.89 13.44 -11.24
CA ALA A 33 6.00 13.99 -12.02
C ALA A 33 7.32 14.08 -11.21
N LEU A 34 7.29 13.97 -9.87
CA LEU A 34 8.47 14.15 -9.03
C LEU A 34 9.42 12.94 -9.08
N PRO A 35 10.74 13.14 -9.12
CA PRO A 35 11.69 12.03 -9.03
C PRO A 35 11.61 11.35 -7.66
N ALA A 36 11.97 10.06 -7.58
CA ALA A 36 11.81 9.25 -6.36
C ALA A 36 12.49 9.86 -5.12
N HIS A 37 13.66 10.47 -5.30
CA HIS A 37 14.40 11.11 -4.19
C HIS A 37 13.72 12.37 -3.64
N GLU A 38 12.85 13.04 -4.40
CA GLU A 38 11.99 14.13 -3.89
C GLU A 38 10.85 13.55 -3.04
N LEU A 39 10.25 12.45 -3.48
CA LEU A 39 9.23 11.75 -2.68
C LEU A 39 9.81 11.26 -1.35
N ASP A 40 11.03 10.73 -1.36
CA ASP A 40 11.72 10.29 -0.15
C ASP A 40 12.05 11.45 0.80
N ARG A 41 12.29 12.65 0.28
CA ARG A 41 12.44 13.86 1.10
C ARG A 41 11.11 14.30 1.75
N LEU A 42 9.99 14.17 1.02
CA LEU A 42 8.66 14.54 1.51
C LEU A 42 8.10 13.53 2.54
N LEU A 43 8.49 12.26 2.42
CA LEU A 43 8.18 11.17 3.35
C LEU A 43 9.41 10.32 3.71
N PRO A 44 10.30 10.84 4.59
CA PRO A 44 11.53 10.15 4.97
C PRO A 44 11.26 8.78 5.60
N GLY A 45 12.01 7.77 5.17
CA GLY A 45 11.96 6.40 5.71
C GLY A 45 10.72 5.57 5.33
N VAL A 46 9.68 6.21 4.78
CA VAL A 46 8.41 5.52 4.45
C VAL A 46 8.60 4.48 3.35
N ARG A 47 9.50 4.73 2.39
CA ARG A 47 9.83 3.74 1.35
C ARG A 47 10.35 2.43 1.95
N ALA A 48 11.31 2.52 2.87
CA ALA A 48 11.89 1.36 3.52
C ALA A 48 10.82 0.61 4.34
N ILE A 49 9.98 1.34 5.08
CA ILE A 49 8.85 0.75 5.81
C ILE A 49 7.91 0.01 4.85
N TYR A 50 7.57 0.61 3.72
CA TYR A 50 6.72 -0.03 2.72
C TYR A 50 7.37 -1.29 2.14
N GLN A 51 8.67 -1.25 1.82
CA GLN A 51 9.41 -2.39 1.28
C GLN A 51 9.52 -3.54 2.28
N HIS A 52 9.66 -3.24 3.57
CA HIS A 52 9.79 -4.23 4.64
C HIS A 52 8.48 -4.53 5.37
N ARG A 53 7.34 -4.03 4.88
CA ARG A 53 6.04 -4.09 5.59
C ARG A 53 5.62 -5.51 5.96
N GLU A 54 5.87 -6.49 5.09
CA GLU A 54 5.50 -7.89 5.33
C GLU A 54 6.38 -8.52 6.40
N SER A 55 7.69 -8.26 6.35
CA SER A 55 8.63 -8.72 7.37
C SER A 55 8.33 -8.08 8.74
N LEU A 56 8.04 -6.77 8.76
CA LEU A 56 7.66 -6.04 9.96
C LEU A 56 6.34 -6.58 10.54
N ALA A 57 5.32 -6.80 9.70
CA ALA A 57 4.06 -7.38 10.13
C ALA A 57 4.25 -8.79 10.70
N GLY A 58 5.04 -9.63 10.05
CA GLY A 58 5.37 -10.97 10.54
C GLY A 58 6.07 -10.93 11.90
N ALA A 59 7.04 -10.02 12.09
CA ALA A 59 7.71 -9.84 13.36
C ALA A 59 6.77 -9.37 14.48
N LEU A 60 5.85 -8.46 14.17
CA LEU A 60 4.83 -7.98 15.13
C LEU A 60 3.87 -9.09 15.55
N LEU A 61 3.43 -9.92 14.60
CA LEU A 61 2.57 -11.07 14.89
C LEU A 61 3.29 -12.10 15.77
N ALA A 62 4.53 -12.44 15.42
CA ALA A 62 5.34 -13.36 16.20
C ALA A 62 5.59 -12.83 17.63
N HIS A 63 5.82 -11.52 17.79
CA HIS A 63 5.94 -10.90 19.11
C HIS A 63 4.64 -11.01 19.94
N GLY A 64 3.48 -10.98 19.28
CA GLY A 64 2.18 -11.23 19.89
C GLY A 64 1.84 -12.71 20.11
N GLY A 65 2.77 -13.63 19.82
CA GLY A 65 2.54 -15.08 19.94
C GLY A 65 1.71 -15.69 18.80
N ILE A 66 1.52 -14.95 17.70
CA ILE A 66 0.82 -15.43 16.51
C ILE A 66 1.86 -15.90 15.50
N ASP A 67 1.81 -17.18 15.11
CA ASP A 67 2.66 -17.70 14.05
C ASP A 67 2.03 -17.42 12.67
N PRO A 68 2.61 -16.53 11.85
CA PRO A 68 2.09 -16.25 10.52
C PRO A 68 2.26 -17.42 9.55
N ALA A 69 3.09 -18.42 9.86
CA ALA A 69 3.22 -19.65 9.07
C ALA A 69 2.19 -20.72 9.46
N SER A 70 1.41 -20.52 10.53
CA SER A 70 0.40 -21.48 10.96
C SER A 70 -0.71 -21.66 9.90
N PRO A 71 -1.21 -22.89 9.68
CA PRO A 71 -2.31 -23.13 8.76
C PRO A 71 -3.56 -22.30 9.08
N GLU A 72 -3.85 -22.11 10.36
CA GLU A 72 -4.99 -21.32 10.85
C GLU A 72 -4.86 -19.85 10.46
N TYR A 73 -3.68 -19.26 10.67
CA TYR A 73 -3.41 -17.88 10.26
C TYR A 73 -3.53 -17.72 8.74
N GLN A 74 -2.95 -18.64 7.97
CA GLN A 74 -3.00 -18.61 6.51
C GLN A 74 -4.43 -18.74 5.98
N ALA A 75 -5.25 -19.60 6.58
CA ALA A 75 -6.67 -19.72 6.24
C ALA A 75 -7.44 -18.42 6.54
N ALA A 76 -7.21 -17.81 7.71
CA ALA A 76 -7.83 -16.54 8.08
C ALA A 76 -7.38 -15.39 7.16
N ALA A 77 -6.10 -15.34 6.79
CA ALA A 77 -5.54 -14.34 5.88
C ALA A 77 -6.14 -14.45 4.47
N ALA A 78 -6.32 -15.68 3.97
CA ALA A 78 -6.98 -15.93 2.69
C ALA A 78 -8.45 -15.46 2.72
N GLN A 79 -9.20 -15.81 3.77
CA GLN A 79 -10.58 -15.37 3.96
C GLN A 79 -10.71 -13.85 4.02
N ALA A 80 -9.81 -13.18 4.73
CA ALA A 80 -9.78 -11.73 4.82
C ALA A 80 -9.50 -11.09 3.44
N SER A 81 -8.57 -11.67 2.68
CA SER A 81 -8.24 -11.20 1.32
C SER A 81 -9.41 -11.35 0.37
N ASP A 82 -10.13 -12.47 0.41
CA ASP A 82 -11.32 -12.71 -0.40
C ASP A 82 -12.44 -11.71 -0.08
N LEU A 83 -12.62 -11.40 1.22
CA LEU A 83 -13.60 -10.40 1.66
C LEU A 83 -13.27 -9.01 1.13
N LEU A 84 -12.01 -8.57 1.27
CA LEU A 84 -11.56 -7.27 0.77
C LEU A 84 -11.72 -7.18 -0.75
N ALA A 85 -11.32 -8.21 -1.50
CA ALA A 85 -11.51 -8.27 -2.95
C ALA A 85 -12.99 -8.22 -3.35
N ARG A 86 -13.90 -8.76 -2.52
CA ARG A 86 -15.34 -8.63 -2.74
C ARG A 86 -15.84 -7.21 -2.48
N VAL A 87 -15.38 -6.57 -1.41
CA VAL A 87 -15.72 -5.17 -1.10
C VAL A 87 -15.23 -4.25 -2.22
N ASP A 88 -14.02 -4.44 -2.71
CA ASP A 88 -13.46 -3.66 -3.83
C ASP A 88 -14.29 -3.80 -5.10
N ARG A 89 -14.73 -5.02 -5.44
CA ARG A 89 -15.65 -5.25 -6.58
C ARG A 89 -16.98 -4.54 -6.42
N ILE A 90 -17.55 -4.54 -5.20
CA ILE A 90 -18.80 -3.83 -4.92
C ILE A 90 -18.60 -2.32 -5.06
N GLY A 91 -17.49 -1.78 -4.55
CA GLY A 91 -17.15 -0.36 -4.67
C GLY A 91 -16.94 0.05 -6.12
N ALA A 92 -16.22 -0.75 -6.92
CA ALA A 92 -16.00 -0.49 -8.33
C ALA A 92 -17.29 -0.54 -9.17
N GLY A 93 -18.23 -1.43 -8.82
CA GLY A 93 -19.53 -1.52 -9.50
C GLY A 93 -20.46 -0.33 -9.26
N HIS A 94 -20.26 0.44 -8.19
CA HIS A 94 -21.02 1.68 -7.91
C HIS A 94 -20.38 2.95 -8.48
N ALA A 95 -19.16 2.85 -9.02
CA ALA A 95 -18.43 3.98 -9.61
C ALA A 95 -18.60 4.06 -11.15
N ALA A 96 -19.48 3.23 -11.73
CA ALA A 96 -19.80 3.19 -13.15
C ALA A 96 -21.09 3.94 -13.48
#